data_AF-B8KMC2-F1
#
_entry.id   AF-B8KMC2-F1
#
_cell.length_a   1.000
_cell.length_b   1.000
_cell.length_c   1.000
_cell.angle_alpha   90.00
_cell.angle_beta   90.00
_cell.angle_gamma   90.00
#
_symmetry.space_group_name_H-M   'P 1'
#
loop_
_entity.id
_entity.type
_entity.pdbx_description
1 polymer ?
#
loop_
_entity_poly.entity_id
_entity_poly.type
_entity_poly.pdbx_seq_one_letter_code
_entity_poly.pdbx_strand_id
1 'polypeptide(L)'
;MGDAGKALYSVVRLEDCIPQDHPLKHFDDWLERELAAVWLDSEVATGRSILDFRLTGIQGKDAVESVVRAMLLQAIYGESDDHQFLERVRYSVLFRWFINVPLDEALWSASDYQLAKHEVLTCGELGPLFKATLSLHDTSTLLSDAQFAVDEERLWYWSAVSGIARRVAPRQRV
;
A
#
# COMPACT_ATOMS: atom_id res chain seq x y z
N MET A 1 46.24 -23.26 -1.11
CA MET A 1 44.86 -23.22 -1.63
C MET A 1 44.22 -21.99 -0.98
N GLY A 2 43.93 -20.96 -1.77
CA GLY A 2 43.72 -19.59 -1.28
C GLY A 2 42.52 -19.46 -0.34
N ASP A 3 42.77 -18.82 0.80
CA ASP A 3 41.75 -18.19 1.63
C ASP A 3 41.21 -16.99 0.86
N ALA A 4 40.15 -17.23 0.07
CA ALA A 4 39.36 -16.16 -0.49
C ALA A 4 38.65 -15.50 0.69
N GLY A 5 39.27 -14.42 1.20
CA GLY A 5 38.75 -13.62 2.30
C GLY A 5 37.25 -13.43 2.15
N LYS A 6 36.50 -13.89 3.15
CA LYS A 6 35.05 -13.70 3.23
C LYS A 6 34.74 -12.22 2.97
N ALA A 7 33.83 -11.95 2.04
CA ALA A 7 33.43 -10.59 1.70
C ALA A 7 32.99 -9.84 2.97
N LEU A 8 33.47 -8.60 3.14
CA LEU A 8 33.11 -7.76 4.29
C LEU A 8 31.67 -7.26 4.24
N TYR A 9 31.08 -7.19 3.04
CA TYR A 9 29.68 -6.84 2.81
C TYR A 9 29.19 -7.47 1.51
N SER A 10 27.88 -7.69 1.42
CA SER A 10 27.18 -8.11 0.21
C SER A 10 26.05 -7.11 -0.05
N VAL A 11 25.83 -6.74 -1.32
CA VAL A 11 24.71 -5.90 -1.74
C VAL A 11 23.62 -6.83 -2.27
N VAL A 12 22.44 -6.77 -1.66
CA VAL A 12 21.28 -7.60 -2.02
C VAL A 12 20.09 -6.68 -2.27
N ARG A 13 19.27 -6.97 -3.28
CA ARG A 13 18.03 -6.22 -3.52
C ARG A 13 16.94 -6.73 -2.59
N LEU A 14 15.99 -5.85 -2.21
CA LEU A 14 14.85 -6.25 -1.39
C LEU A 14 14.06 -7.42 -2.01
N GLU A 15 13.85 -7.36 -3.32
CA GLU A 15 13.19 -8.40 -4.13
C GLU A 15 13.83 -9.79 -3.96
N ASP A 16 15.17 -9.84 -3.86
CA ASP A 16 15.94 -11.08 -3.78
C ASP A 16 15.85 -11.72 -2.38
N CYS A 17 15.44 -10.93 -1.37
CA CYS A 17 15.29 -11.40 0.01
C CYS A 17 13.95 -12.10 0.26
N ILE A 18 13.04 -12.12 -0.71
CA ILE A 18 11.67 -12.61 -0.54
C ILE A 18 11.49 -13.87 -1.37
N PRO A 19 11.01 -14.99 -0.77
CA PRO A 19 10.71 -16.20 -1.52
C PRO A 19 9.79 -15.93 -2.71
N GLN A 20 10.08 -16.56 -3.85
CA GLN A 20 9.31 -16.34 -5.08
C GLN A 20 7.86 -16.84 -4.95
N ASP A 21 7.63 -17.82 -4.10
CA ASP A 21 6.33 -18.41 -3.75
C ASP A 21 5.65 -17.71 -2.57
N HIS A 22 6.20 -16.59 -2.08
CA HIS A 22 5.58 -15.86 -0.98
C HIS A 22 4.23 -15.26 -1.44
N PRO A 23 3.11 -15.48 -0.71
CA PRO A 23 1.77 -15.10 -1.17
C PRO A 23 1.61 -13.60 -1.40
N LEU A 24 2.36 -12.78 -0.65
CA LEU A 24 2.39 -11.32 -0.85
C LEU A 24 2.92 -10.90 -2.23
N LYS A 25 3.75 -11.71 -2.91
CA LYS A 25 4.17 -11.43 -4.30
C LYS A 25 3.02 -11.55 -5.28
N HIS A 26 2.20 -12.58 -5.13
CA HIS A 26 1.01 -12.72 -5.96
C HIS A 26 -0.02 -11.61 -5.70
N PHE A 27 -0.14 -11.15 -4.45
CA PHE A 27 -0.97 -10.01 -4.11
C PHE A 27 -0.41 -8.71 -4.71
N ASP A 28 0.90 -8.54 -4.70
CA ASP A 28 1.59 -7.40 -5.33
C ASP A 28 1.31 -7.33 -6.84
N ASP A 29 1.47 -8.44 -7.57
CA ASP A 29 1.15 -8.53 -9.00
C ASP A 29 -0.31 -8.14 -9.31
N TRP A 30 -1.24 -8.49 -8.42
CA TRP A 30 -2.63 -8.08 -8.53
C TRP A 30 -2.80 -6.57 -8.25
N LEU A 31 -2.20 -6.08 -7.17
CA LEU A 31 -2.30 -4.68 -6.76
C LEU A 31 -1.71 -3.74 -7.82
N GLU A 32 -0.57 -4.08 -8.42
CA GLU A 32 0.02 -3.28 -9.50
C GLU A 32 -0.95 -3.08 -10.67
N ARG A 33 -1.67 -4.13 -11.05
CA ARG A 33 -2.67 -4.07 -12.15
C ARG A 33 -3.87 -3.19 -11.77
N GLU A 34 -4.38 -3.33 -10.56
CA GLU A 34 -5.51 -2.50 -10.08
C GLU A 34 -5.11 -1.04 -9.94
N LEU A 35 -3.92 -0.76 -9.40
CA LEU A 35 -3.40 0.60 -9.30
C LEU A 35 -3.17 1.21 -10.69
N ALA A 36 -2.63 0.46 -11.65
CA ALA A 36 -2.48 0.94 -13.02
C ALA A 36 -3.83 1.35 -13.64
N ALA A 37 -4.91 0.62 -13.38
CA ALA A 37 -6.26 0.98 -13.82
C ALA A 37 -6.77 2.26 -13.14
N VAL A 38 -6.55 2.40 -11.83
CA VAL A 38 -6.90 3.63 -11.09
C VAL A 38 -6.17 4.84 -11.65
N TRP A 39 -4.86 4.72 -11.90
CA TRP A 39 -4.05 5.85 -12.39
C TRP A 39 -4.50 6.31 -13.77
N LEU A 40 -4.87 5.37 -14.65
CA LEU A 40 -5.41 5.69 -15.97
C LEU A 40 -6.72 6.47 -15.88
N ASP A 41 -7.58 6.14 -14.91
CA ASP A 41 -8.84 6.86 -14.67
C ASP A 41 -8.64 8.24 -14.00
N SER A 42 -7.58 8.39 -13.19
CA SER A 42 -7.28 9.60 -12.41
C SER A 42 -6.73 10.77 -13.25
N GLU A 43 -5.97 10.49 -14.32
CA GLU A 43 -5.38 11.52 -15.21
C GLU A 43 -6.43 12.41 -15.91
N VAL A 44 -7.72 12.08 -15.81
CA VAL A 44 -8.83 12.76 -16.49
C VAL A 44 -9.54 13.81 -15.59
N ALA A 45 -9.25 13.87 -14.29
CA ALA A 45 -9.99 14.71 -13.34
C ALA A 45 -9.27 16.02 -12.93
N THR A 46 -9.84 17.18 -13.29
CA THR A 46 -9.34 18.51 -12.86
C THR A 46 -10.05 19.00 -11.60
N GLY A 47 -9.29 19.30 -10.53
CA GLY A 47 -9.79 20.06 -9.37
C GLY A 47 -9.11 19.78 -8.02
N ARG A 48 -8.72 18.53 -7.75
CA ARG A 48 -7.84 18.10 -6.65
C ARG A 48 -7.47 16.64 -6.94
N SER A 49 -6.25 16.37 -7.37
CA SER A 49 -5.84 15.01 -7.70
C SER A 49 -5.21 14.36 -6.46
N ILE A 50 -5.41 13.05 -6.29
CA ILE A 50 -4.61 12.29 -5.32
C ILE A 50 -3.10 12.44 -5.62
N LEU A 51 -2.72 12.79 -6.84
CA LEU A 51 -1.34 13.03 -7.26
C LEU A 51 -0.74 14.35 -6.72
N ASP A 52 -1.53 15.26 -6.13
CA ASP A 52 -0.99 16.44 -5.45
C ASP A 52 -0.43 16.11 -4.05
N PHE A 53 -0.58 14.86 -3.62
CA PHE A 53 -0.17 14.34 -2.33
C PHE A 53 1.36 14.38 -2.13
N ARG A 54 1.79 14.74 -0.92
CA ARG A 54 3.20 14.88 -0.55
C ARG A 54 3.45 14.32 0.85
N LEU A 55 4.39 13.40 0.96
CA LEU A 55 4.90 12.86 2.23
C LEU A 55 6.41 12.78 2.22
N THR A 56 7.05 13.22 3.30
CA THR A 56 8.50 12.99 3.54
C THR A 56 9.42 13.35 2.36
N GLY A 57 9.03 14.29 1.50
CA GLY A 57 9.77 14.67 0.28
C GLY A 57 9.41 13.87 -0.97
N ILE A 58 8.73 12.73 -0.84
CA ILE A 58 8.11 11.96 -1.92
C ILE A 58 6.81 12.66 -2.33
N GLN A 59 6.56 12.74 -3.63
CA GLN A 59 5.41 13.45 -4.20
C GLN A 59 4.76 12.65 -5.31
N GLY A 60 3.50 12.95 -5.60
CA GLY A 60 2.84 12.35 -6.73
C GLY A 60 2.45 10.91 -6.48
N LYS A 61 2.39 10.16 -7.57
CA LYS A 61 1.97 8.76 -7.62
C LYS A 61 2.71 7.89 -6.60
N ASP A 62 4.03 8.03 -6.48
CA ASP A 62 4.86 7.16 -5.63
C ASP A 62 4.56 7.35 -4.14
N ALA A 63 4.28 8.59 -3.71
CA ALA A 63 3.87 8.89 -2.34
C ALA A 63 2.51 8.27 -2.01
N VAL A 64 1.56 8.35 -2.94
CA VAL A 64 0.22 7.78 -2.76
C VAL A 64 0.30 6.26 -2.75
N GLU A 65 0.99 5.69 -3.73
CA GLU A 65 1.10 4.24 -3.91
C GLU A 65 1.72 3.57 -2.69
N SER A 66 2.79 4.15 -2.14
CA SER A 66 3.44 3.62 -0.93
C SER A 66 2.53 3.64 0.30
N VAL A 67 1.73 4.70 0.49
CA VAL A 67 0.71 4.77 1.56
C VAL A 67 -0.39 3.75 1.35
N VAL A 68 -0.88 3.60 0.13
CA VAL A 68 -1.97 2.66 -0.20
C VAL A 68 -1.53 1.23 -0.01
N ARG A 69 -0.32 0.89 -0.44
CA ARG A 69 0.32 -0.39 -0.16
C ARG A 69 0.43 -0.61 1.35
N ALA A 70 0.85 0.40 2.12
CA ALA A 70 0.90 0.30 3.58
C ALA A 70 -0.50 0.08 4.21
N MET A 71 -1.54 0.76 3.73
CA MET A 71 -2.92 0.56 4.18
C MET A 71 -3.39 -0.87 3.91
N LEU A 72 -3.20 -1.37 2.69
CA LEU A 72 -3.59 -2.72 2.31
C LEU A 72 -2.80 -3.76 3.10
N LEU A 73 -1.48 -3.56 3.26
CA LEU A 73 -0.63 -4.42 4.07
C LEU A 73 -1.12 -4.48 5.52
N GLN A 74 -1.48 -3.34 6.10
CA GLN A 74 -2.03 -3.26 7.46
C GLN A 74 -3.35 -4.04 7.57
N ALA A 75 -4.22 -3.94 6.56
CA ALA A 75 -5.49 -4.66 6.55
C ALA A 75 -5.31 -6.17 6.35
N ILE A 76 -4.50 -6.63 5.39
CA ILE A 76 -4.35 -8.07 5.09
C ILE A 76 -3.55 -8.82 6.17
N TYR A 77 -2.73 -8.13 6.96
CA TYR A 77 -2.06 -8.69 8.15
C TYR A 77 -2.81 -8.43 9.46
N GLY A 78 -3.97 -7.75 9.43
CA GLY A 78 -4.81 -7.55 10.61
C GLY A 78 -4.22 -6.66 11.69
N GLU A 79 -3.34 -5.72 11.33
CA GLU A 79 -2.60 -4.88 12.29
C GLU A 79 -3.47 -3.71 12.76
N SER A 80 -3.92 -3.73 14.02
CA SER A 80 -4.91 -2.76 14.54
C SER A 80 -4.34 -1.38 14.88
N ASP A 81 -3.06 -1.28 15.19
CA ASP A 81 -2.43 -0.05 15.66
C ASP A 81 -1.40 0.48 14.65
N ASP A 82 -1.45 1.78 14.38
CA ASP A 82 -0.57 2.43 13.40
C ASP A 82 0.88 2.49 13.88
N HIS A 83 1.14 2.68 15.17
CA HIS A 83 2.51 2.70 15.69
C HIS A 83 3.13 1.31 15.59
N GLN A 84 2.44 0.28 16.07
CA GLN A 84 2.88 -1.11 16.01
C GLN A 84 3.09 -1.58 14.58
N PHE A 85 2.17 -1.24 13.68
CA PHE A 85 2.30 -1.52 12.25
C PHE A 85 3.58 -0.89 11.68
N LEU A 86 3.82 0.40 11.93
CA LEU A 86 5.00 1.10 11.41
C LEU A 86 6.30 0.61 12.04
N GLU A 87 6.29 0.16 13.30
CA GLU A 87 7.41 -0.56 13.90
C GLU A 87 7.69 -1.86 13.16
N ARG A 88 6.66 -2.65 12.84
CA ARG A 88 6.82 -3.88 12.05
C ARG A 88 7.37 -3.59 10.65
N VAL A 89 6.88 -2.54 9.97
CA VAL A 89 7.41 -2.08 8.68
C VAL A 89 8.87 -1.64 8.81
N ARG A 90 9.27 -1.02 9.92
CA ARG A 90 10.65 -0.56 10.14
C ARG A 90 11.66 -1.71 10.09
N TYR A 91 11.30 -2.88 10.61
CA TYR A 91 12.21 -4.02 10.76
C TYR A 91 12.03 -5.11 9.70
N SER A 92 10.88 -5.15 9.01
CA SER A 92 10.56 -6.20 8.05
C SER A 92 10.98 -5.83 6.62
N VAL A 93 11.93 -6.59 6.07
CA VAL A 93 12.35 -6.49 4.66
C VAL A 93 11.17 -6.74 3.72
N LEU A 94 10.33 -7.72 4.03
CA LEU A 94 9.12 -8.04 3.27
C LEU A 94 8.15 -6.85 3.21
N PHE A 95 7.94 -6.18 4.35
CA PHE A 95 6.98 -5.08 4.42
C PHE A 95 7.52 -3.86 3.68
N ARG A 96 8.82 -3.56 3.86
CA ARG A 96 9.51 -2.48 3.13
C ARG A 96 9.47 -2.66 1.62
N TRP A 97 9.73 -3.88 1.17
CA TRP A 97 9.59 -4.25 -0.23
C TRP A 97 8.18 -3.98 -0.73
N PHE A 98 7.16 -4.50 -0.04
CA PHE A 98 5.78 -4.40 -0.50
C PHE A 98 5.27 -2.95 -0.59
N ILE A 99 5.69 -2.08 0.32
CA ILE A 99 5.30 -0.66 0.32
C ILE A 99 6.17 0.21 -0.58
N ASN A 100 7.13 -0.37 -1.31
CA ASN A 100 8.08 0.34 -2.16
C ASN A 100 8.91 1.40 -1.42
N VAL A 101 9.29 1.13 -0.15
CA VAL A 101 10.18 2.01 0.62
C VAL A 101 11.51 1.31 0.91
N PRO A 102 12.66 1.87 0.48
CA PRO A 102 13.98 1.35 0.79
C PRO A 102 14.22 1.15 2.30
N LEU A 103 15.06 0.18 2.67
CA LEU A 103 15.37 -0.10 4.09
C LEU A 103 16.09 1.06 4.79
N ASP A 104 16.93 1.78 4.06
CA ASP A 104 17.72 2.92 4.53
C ASP A 104 16.93 4.24 4.55
N GLU A 105 15.74 4.26 3.92
CA GLU A 105 14.86 5.42 3.95
C GLU A 105 14.04 5.47 5.25
N ALA A 106 13.83 6.69 5.75
CA ALA A 106 13.01 6.92 6.93
C ALA A 106 11.53 6.69 6.60
N LEU A 107 10.82 5.97 7.49
CA LEU A 107 9.37 5.88 7.43
C LEU A 107 8.72 7.14 7.99
N TRP A 108 7.50 7.39 7.52
CA TRP A 108 6.57 8.35 8.12
C TRP A 108 6.32 8.05 9.61
N SER A 109 6.06 9.10 10.40
CA SER A 109 5.54 8.93 11.75
C SER A 109 4.11 8.40 11.73
N ALA A 110 3.60 7.89 12.86
CA ALA A 110 2.20 7.45 12.93
C ALA A 110 1.22 8.60 12.64
N SER A 111 1.53 9.82 13.08
CA SER A 111 0.73 11.01 12.78
C SER A 111 0.73 11.33 11.28
N ASP A 112 1.89 11.27 10.63
CA ASP A 112 2.00 11.48 9.18
C ASP A 112 1.22 10.40 8.42
N TYR A 113 1.31 9.14 8.85
CA TYR A 113 0.56 8.03 8.27
C TYR A 113 -0.94 8.18 8.44
N GLN A 114 -1.42 8.64 9.60
CA GLN A 114 -2.84 8.90 9.82
C GLN A 114 -3.36 10.01 8.92
N LEU A 115 -2.61 11.10 8.78
CA LEU A 115 -2.94 12.18 7.87
C LEU A 115 -2.96 11.68 6.41
N ALA A 116 -1.96 10.88 6.03
CA ALA A 116 -1.86 10.27 4.72
C ALA A 116 -3.07 9.41 4.36
N LYS A 117 -3.46 8.49 5.26
CA LYS A 117 -4.66 7.67 5.11
C LYS A 117 -5.90 8.54 4.95
N HIS A 118 -6.03 9.59 5.75
CA HIS A 118 -7.16 10.50 5.64
C HIS A 118 -7.22 11.18 4.27
N GLU A 119 -6.10 11.66 3.73
CA GLU A 119 -6.06 12.29 2.40
C GLU A 119 -6.39 11.28 1.28
N VAL A 120 -5.83 10.07 1.35
CA VAL A 120 -6.18 8.95 0.46
C VAL A 120 -7.68 8.67 0.46
N LEU A 121 -8.27 8.54 1.65
CA LEU A 121 -9.68 8.20 1.79
C LEU A 121 -10.59 9.32 1.31
N THR A 122 -10.25 10.57 1.60
CA THR A 122 -11.07 11.75 1.28
C THR A 122 -10.96 12.21 -0.17
N CYS A 123 -9.91 11.82 -0.90
CA CYS A 123 -9.89 11.97 -2.36
C CYS A 123 -10.97 11.11 -3.04
N GLY A 124 -11.28 9.94 -2.47
CA GLY A 124 -12.36 9.07 -2.94
C GLY A 124 -12.04 8.26 -4.19
N GLU A 125 -10.85 8.41 -4.76
CA GLU A 125 -10.42 7.69 -5.97
C GLU A 125 -10.20 6.19 -5.73
N LEU A 126 -9.76 5.82 -4.52
CA LEU A 126 -9.34 4.45 -4.17
C LEU A 126 -10.42 3.59 -3.51
N GLY A 127 -11.64 4.10 -3.34
CA GLY A 127 -12.77 3.32 -2.82
C GLY A 127 -13.02 1.99 -3.57
N PRO A 128 -12.92 1.95 -4.91
CA PRO A 128 -13.01 0.72 -5.68
C PRO A 128 -11.89 -0.29 -5.36
N LEU A 129 -10.66 0.16 -5.11
CA LEU A 129 -9.52 -0.70 -4.80
C LEU A 129 -9.74 -1.47 -3.47
N PHE A 130 -10.19 -0.77 -2.43
CA PHE A 130 -10.51 -1.42 -1.15
C PHE A 130 -11.65 -2.44 -1.29
N LYS A 131 -12.66 -2.11 -2.11
CA LYS A 131 -13.77 -3.03 -2.41
C LYS A 131 -13.31 -4.25 -3.20
N ALA A 132 -12.42 -4.05 -4.17
CA ALA A 132 -11.85 -5.12 -4.98
C ALA A 132 -10.99 -6.05 -4.12
N THR A 133 -10.23 -5.51 -3.16
CA THR A 133 -9.45 -6.28 -2.19
C THR A 133 -10.35 -7.15 -1.31
N LEU A 134 -11.45 -6.59 -0.80
CA LEU A 134 -12.44 -7.35 -0.03
C LEU A 134 -13.07 -8.46 -0.88
N SER A 135 -13.44 -8.17 -2.12
CA SER A 135 -14.01 -9.17 -3.05
C SER A 135 -13.00 -10.27 -3.39
N LEU A 136 -11.71 -9.93 -3.48
CA LEU A 136 -10.62 -10.87 -3.70
C LEU A 136 -10.50 -11.84 -2.52
N HIS A 137 -10.61 -11.36 -1.29
CA HIS A 137 -10.64 -12.21 -0.09
C HIS A 137 -11.82 -13.20 -0.11
N ASP A 138 -13.00 -12.75 -0.52
CA ASP A 138 -14.21 -13.59 -0.53
C ASP A 138 -14.23 -14.66 -1.64
N THR A 139 -13.55 -14.40 -2.76
CA THR A 139 -13.73 -15.19 -4.00
C THR A 139 -12.47 -15.92 -4.47
N SER A 140 -11.30 -15.55 -3.96
CA SER A 140 -10.02 -16.07 -4.41
C SER A 140 -9.22 -16.66 -3.26
N THR A 141 -8.39 -17.65 -3.56
CA THR A 141 -7.43 -18.21 -2.60
C THR A 141 -6.23 -17.30 -2.36
N LEU A 142 -6.12 -16.17 -3.10
CA LEU A 142 -4.96 -15.27 -3.06
C LEU A 142 -4.72 -14.66 -1.67
N LEU A 143 -5.78 -14.43 -0.90
CA LEU A 143 -5.71 -13.90 0.46
C LEU A 143 -6.09 -14.95 1.52
N SER A 144 -6.19 -16.23 1.15
CA SER A 144 -6.56 -17.32 2.06
C SER A 144 -5.35 -18.02 2.71
N ASP A 145 -4.12 -17.57 2.46
CA ASP A 145 -2.91 -18.12 3.08
C ASP A 145 -2.92 -17.88 4.59
N ALA A 146 -2.41 -18.85 5.37
CA ALA A 146 -2.38 -18.77 6.84
C ALA A 146 -1.54 -17.60 7.39
N GLN A 147 -0.71 -16.98 6.55
CA GLN A 147 0.07 -15.79 6.90
C GLN A 147 -0.77 -14.51 6.92
N PHE A 148 -1.96 -14.51 6.32
CA PHE A 148 -2.87 -13.37 6.29
C PHE A 148 -3.94 -13.47 7.38
N ALA A 149 -4.31 -12.31 7.90
CA ALA A 149 -5.35 -12.13 8.90
C ALA A 149 -6.20 -10.93 8.48
N VAL A 150 -6.93 -11.09 7.37
CA VAL A 150 -7.60 -9.97 6.69
C VAL A 150 -8.62 -9.31 7.60
N ASP A 151 -8.42 -8.01 7.86
CA ASP A 151 -9.38 -7.13 8.54
C ASP A 151 -10.42 -6.62 7.52
N GLU A 152 -11.45 -7.43 7.31
CA GLU A 152 -12.56 -7.14 6.38
C GLU A 152 -13.32 -5.87 6.76
N GLU A 153 -13.52 -5.63 8.06
CA GLU A 153 -14.27 -4.47 8.57
C GLU A 153 -13.56 -3.17 8.16
N ARG A 154 -12.24 -3.13 8.29
CA ARG A 154 -11.43 -1.99 7.88
C ARG A 154 -11.48 -1.76 6.37
N LEU A 155 -11.34 -2.81 5.56
CA LEU A 155 -11.44 -2.70 4.11
C LEU A 155 -12.81 -2.17 3.67
N TRP A 156 -13.87 -2.68 4.29
CA TRP A 156 -15.23 -2.20 4.06
C TRP A 156 -15.39 -0.73 4.45
N TYR A 157 -14.92 -0.35 5.64
CA TYR A 157 -15.01 1.02 6.15
C TYR A 157 -14.29 2.01 5.21
N TRP A 158 -13.07 1.69 4.81
CA TRP A 158 -12.30 2.52 3.87
C TRP A 158 -13.00 2.67 2.52
N SER A 159 -13.54 1.57 1.97
CA SER A 159 -14.34 1.63 0.75
C SER A 159 -15.56 2.54 0.90
N ALA A 160 -16.28 2.43 2.02
CA ALA A 160 -17.46 3.24 2.31
C ALA A 160 -17.13 4.73 2.44
N VAL A 161 -16.10 5.09 3.21
CA VAL A 161 -15.65 6.48 3.40
C VAL A 161 -15.23 7.11 2.07
N SER A 162 -14.41 6.40 1.28
CA SER A 162 -14.01 6.89 -0.04
C SER A 162 -15.19 7.04 -1.00
N GLY A 163 -16.16 6.12 -0.97
CA GLY A 163 -17.38 6.21 -1.76
C GLY A 163 -18.28 7.39 -1.37
N ILE A 164 -18.32 7.76 -0.09
CA ILE A 164 -19.00 8.98 0.39
C ILE A 164 -18.26 10.21 -0.13
N ALA A 165 -16.95 10.28 0.04
CA ALA A 165 -16.12 11.41 -0.40
C ALA A 165 -16.28 11.68 -1.91
N ARG A 166 -16.23 10.63 -2.74
CA ARG A 166 -16.45 10.72 -4.20
C ARG A 166 -17.82 11.28 -4.58
N ARG A 167 -18.87 11.04 -3.78
CA ARG A 167 -20.23 11.57 -4.03
C ARG A 167 -20.40 13.03 -3.60
N VAL A 168 -19.71 13.44 -2.53
CA VAL A 168 -19.76 14.79 -1.97
C VAL A 168 -18.88 15.75 -2.77
N ALA A 169 -17.79 15.26 -3.38
CA ALA A 169 -17.00 16.03 -4.31
C ALA A 169 -17.90 16.58 -5.43
N PRO A 170 -17.86 17.90 -5.73
CA PRO A 170 -18.75 18.48 -6.71
C PRO A 170 -18.54 17.79 -8.06
N ARG A 171 -19.59 17.15 -8.58
CA ARG A 171 -19.65 16.72 -9.98
C ARG A 171 -19.60 17.97 -10.84
N GLN A 172 -18.40 18.36 -11.28
CA GLN A 172 -18.30 19.36 -12.34
C GLN A 172 -18.86 18.71 -13.60
N ARG A 173 -20.07 19.15 -13.98
CA ARG A 173 -20.58 18.93 -15.32
C ARG A 173 -19.66 19.69 -16.26
N VAL A 174 -19.04 18.96 -17.19
CA VAL A 174 -18.52 19.52 -18.43
C VAL A 174 -19.69 20.09 -19.23
#